data_AF-A0A3B0P6G0-F1
#
_entry.id   AF-A0A3B0P6G0-F1
#
_cell.length_a   1.000
_cell.length_b   1.000
_cell.length_c   1.000
_cell.angle_alpha   90.00
_cell.angle_beta   90.00
_cell.angle_gamma   90.00
#
_symmetry.space_group_name_H-M   'P 1'
#
loop_
_entity.id
_entity.type
_entity.pdbx_description
1 polymer ?
#
loop_
_entity_poly.entity_id
_entity_poly.type
_entity_poly.pdbx_seq_one_letter_code
_entity_poly.pdbx_strand_id
1 'polypeptide(L)'
;MHNFDKFKGLFPAMVTPFTKDGKLHKAGVKEVVNFLVEKQKVDGIYITGSTGEFLLLSFEDKKEVMKLVAEANAGRVTLVAQIGSLNIEETKELAKLAKELKYDAISAITPYYYNFSFNETHHYYEEISKAADIPILIYYLPQLAGQKVSTDQFGKLLEIKNVIGSKYGATDLFTFERLMSKYPDKLFMFAW
;
A
#
# COMPACT_ATOMS: atom_id res chain seq x y z
N MET A 1 7.43 -10.94 -18.69
CA MET A 1 6.55 -9.78 -18.37
C MET A 1 5.72 -10.15 -17.16
N HIS A 2 5.65 -9.27 -16.16
CA HIS A 2 4.73 -9.48 -15.03
C HIS A 2 3.29 -9.33 -15.53
N ASN A 3 2.42 -10.25 -15.11
CA ASN A 3 0.99 -10.14 -15.37
C ASN A 3 0.37 -9.22 -14.29
N PHE A 4 -0.13 -8.06 -14.71
CA PHE A 4 -0.79 -7.09 -13.84
C PHE A 4 -2.32 -7.11 -13.93
N ASP A 5 -2.93 -8.10 -14.58
CA ASP A 5 -4.39 -8.16 -14.81
C ASP A 5 -5.19 -8.06 -13.50
N LYS A 6 -4.70 -8.67 -12.42
CA LYS A 6 -5.35 -8.62 -11.09
C LYS A 6 -5.37 -7.22 -10.46
N PHE A 7 -4.55 -6.28 -10.94
CA PHE A 7 -4.48 -4.91 -10.44
C PHE A 7 -5.27 -3.91 -11.31
N LYS A 8 -6.01 -4.39 -12.32
CA LYS A 8 -6.91 -3.55 -13.12
C LYS A 8 -8.17 -3.22 -12.34
N GLY A 9 -8.72 -2.04 -12.58
CA GLY A 9 -10.03 -1.63 -12.08
C GLY A 9 -9.99 -0.79 -10.80
N LEU A 10 -11.04 -0.89 -10.00
CA LEU A 10 -11.30 -0.02 -8.86
C LEU A 10 -10.81 -0.64 -7.55
N PHE A 11 -9.95 0.10 -6.84
CA PHE A 11 -9.39 -0.28 -5.54
C PHE A 11 -9.75 0.79 -4.49
N PRO A 12 -10.89 0.69 -3.81
CA PRO A 12 -11.23 1.63 -2.75
C PRO A 12 -10.18 1.59 -1.64
N ALA A 13 -9.73 2.78 -1.22
CA ALA A 13 -9.01 2.92 0.03
C ALA A 13 -10.01 2.72 1.19
N MET A 14 -10.01 1.53 1.76
CA MET A 14 -11.00 1.09 2.74
C MET A 14 -10.83 1.84 4.06
N VAL A 15 -11.95 2.31 4.62
CA VAL A 15 -12.02 2.83 5.99
C VAL A 15 -11.78 1.72 7.00
N THR A 16 -11.37 2.07 8.23
CA THR A 16 -11.28 1.13 9.35
C THR A 16 -12.43 1.41 10.33
N PRO A 17 -13.42 0.51 10.46
CA PRO A 17 -14.53 0.74 11.38
C PRO A 17 -14.10 0.74 12.85
N PHE A 18 -14.59 1.72 13.60
CA PHE A 18 -14.43 1.82 15.05
C PHE A 18 -15.78 1.92 15.75
N THR A 19 -15.82 1.46 17.00
CA THR A 19 -16.96 1.66 17.90
C THR A 19 -16.95 3.10 18.46
N LYS A 20 -18.05 3.52 19.07
CA LYS A 20 -18.15 4.87 19.67
C LYS A 20 -17.14 5.13 20.79
N ASP A 21 -16.63 4.07 21.44
CA ASP A 21 -15.57 4.13 22.45
C ASP A 21 -14.15 4.04 21.85
N GLY A 22 -14.01 4.13 20.52
CA GLY A 22 -12.73 4.19 19.83
C GLY A 22 -12.00 2.85 19.66
N LYS A 23 -12.67 1.72 19.95
CA LYS A 23 -12.08 0.38 19.73
C LYS A 23 -12.29 -0.08 18.30
N LEU A 24 -11.38 -0.91 17.80
CA LEU A 24 -11.54 -1.56 16.50
C LEU A 24 -12.86 -2.34 16.44
N HIS A 25 -13.75 -1.96 15.53
CA HIS A 25 -15.02 -2.64 15.33
C HIS A 25 -14.87 -3.81 14.36
N LYS A 26 -14.43 -4.96 14.91
CA LYS A 26 -14.08 -6.17 14.13
C LYS A 26 -15.18 -6.67 13.21
N ALA A 27 -16.44 -6.66 13.65
CA ALA A 27 -17.58 -7.06 12.82
C ALA A 27 -17.76 -6.10 11.64
N GLY A 28 -17.70 -4.79 11.91
CA GLY A 28 -17.76 -3.76 10.88
C GLY A 28 -16.69 -3.91 9.80
N VAL A 29 -15.46 -4.32 10.14
CA VAL A 29 -14.41 -4.60 9.14
C VAL A 29 -14.90 -5.62 8.10
N LYS A 30 -15.50 -6.73 8.55
CA LYS A 30 -16.03 -7.77 7.64
C LYS A 30 -17.22 -7.27 6.83
N GLU A 31 -18.12 -6.50 7.46
CA GLU A 31 -19.27 -5.90 6.78
C GLU A 31 -18.86 -4.96 5.65
N VAL A 32 -17.85 -4.10 5.89
CA VAL A 32 -17.32 -3.19 4.86
C VAL A 32 -16.71 -3.98 3.70
N VAL A 33 -15.93 -5.04 3.98
CA VAL A 33 -15.37 -5.90 2.92
C VAL A 33 -16.49 -6.52 2.07
N ASN A 34 -17.50 -7.11 2.71
CA ASN A 34 -18.63 -7.71 1.99
C ASN A 34 -19.41 -6.66 1.18
N PHE A 35 -19.62 -5.46 1.74
CA PHE A 35 -20.26 -4.36 1.03
C PHE A 35 -19.49 -3.95 -0.23
N LEU A 36 -18.17 -3.75 -0.12
CA LEU A 36 -17.32 -3.40 -1.26
C LEU A 36 -17.35 -4.48 -2.35
N VAL A 37 -17.23 -5.75 -1.96
CA VAL A 37 -17.21 -6.87 -2.91
C VAL A 37 -18.58 -7.10 -3.56
N GLU A 38 -19.64 -7.19 -2.76
CA GLU A 38 -20.95 -7.67 -3.23
C GLU A 38 -21.85 -6.56 -3.77
N LYS A 39 -21.77 -5.36 -3.19
CA LYS A 39 -22.62 -4.23 -3.58
C LYS A 39 -21.89 -3.29 -4.52
N GLN A 40 -20.66 -2.93 -4.20
CA GLN A 40 -19.87 -2.02 -5.04
C GLN A 40 -19.18 -2.73 -6.20
N LYS A 41 -19.02 -4.07 -6.15
CA LYS A 41 -18.43 -4.90 -7.21
C LYS A 41 -17.05 -4.39 -7.63
N VAL A 42 -16.21 -4.12 -6.64
CA VAL A 42 -14.85 -3.59 -6.84
C VAL A 42 -13.91 -4.70 -7.29
N ASP A 43 -12.79 -4.32 -7.93
CA ASP A 43 -11.80 -5.26 -8.45
C ASP A 43 -10.71 -5.62 -7.41
N GLY A 44 -10.57 -4.77 -6.39
CA GLY A 44 -9.73 -5.03 -5.25
C GLY A 44 -9.97 -4.06 -4.10
N ILE A 45 -9.22 -4.24 -3.00
CA ILE A 45 -9.35 -3.41 -1.80
C ILE A 45 -7.95 -2.99 -1.34
N TYR A 46 -7.77 -1.70 -1.13
CA TYR A 46 -6.56 -1.13 -0.54
C TYR A 46 -6.83 -0.79 0.93
N ILE A 47 -6.19 -1.49 1.86
CA ILE A 47 -6.47 -1.35 3.30
C ILE A 47 -5.38 -0.59 4.03
N THR A 48 -5.72 -0.12 5.25
CA THR A 48 -4.80 0.51 6.21
C THR A 48 -3.94 1.63 5.60
N GLY A 49 -4.50 2.32 4.60
CA GLY A 49 -3.97 3.56 4.05
C GLY A 49 -4.38 4.78 4.87
N SER A 50 -4.14 5.98 4.34
CA SER A 50 -4.59 7.24 4.97
C SER A 50 -6.09 7.26 5.26
N THR A 51 -6.92 6.83 4.30
CA THR A 51 -8.39 6.70 4.47
C THR A 51 -8.78 5.65 5.52
N GLY A 52 -7.93 4.65 5.75
CA GLY A 52 -8.09 3.66 6.80
C GLY A 52 -7.53 4.09 8.15
N GLU A 53 -7.14 5.37 8.30
CA GLU A 53 -6.68 5.99 9.55
C GLU A 53 -5.46 5.30 10.18
N PHE A 54 -4.55 4.77 9.35
CA PHE A 54 -3.46 3.90 9.80
C PHE A 54 -2.50 4.49 10.84
N LEU A 55 -2.39 5.82 10.90
CA LEU A 55 -1.58 6.52 11.91
C LEU A 55 -2.21 6.46 13.31
N LEU A 56 -3.51 6.18 13.41
CA LEU A 56 -4.25 6.04 14.66
C LEU A 56 -4.35 4.57 15.12
N LEU A 57 -3.99 3.62 14.25
CA LEU A 57 -4.04 2.19 14.56
C LEU A 57 -2.82 1.76 15.38
N SER A 58 -3.08 1.00 16.44
CA SER A 58 -2.02 0.26 17.10
C SER A 58 -1.44 -0.82 16.18
N PHE A 59 -0.28 -1.36 16.55
CA PHE A 59 0.32 -2.47 15.82
C PHE A 59 -0.61 -3.71 15.75
N GLU A 60 -1.26 -4.03 16.87
CA GLU A 60 -2.22 -5.14 16.93
C GLU A 60 -3.48 -4.86 16.09
N ASP A 61 -3.97 -3.62 16.07
CA ASP A 61 -5.12 -3.27 15.22
C ASP A 61 -4.81 -3.47 13.74
N LYS A 62 -3.60 -3.09 13.28
CA LYS A 62 -3.17 -3.31 11.89
C LYS A 62 -3.17 -4.80 11.54
N LYS A 63 -2.58 -5.64 12.41
CA LYS A 63 -2.56 -7.10 12.22
C LYS A 63 -3.97 -7.68 12.20
N GLU A 64 -4.83 -7.23 13.10
CA GLU A 64 -6.20 -7.73 13.21
C GLU A 64 -7.05 -7.32 11.99
N VAL A 65 -6.96 -6.08 11.52
CA VAL A 65 -7.62 -5.63 10.30
C VAL A 65 -7.16 -6.47 9.11
N MET A 66 -5.86 -6.72 8.96
CA MET A 66 -5.34 -7.54 7.86
C MET A 66 -5.93 -8.96 7.86
N LYS A 67 -6.01 -9.60 9.04
CA LYS A 67 -6.60 -10.94 9.21
C LYS A 67 -8.08 -10.95 8.87
N LEU A 68 -8.85 -10.02 9.43
CA LEU A 68 -10.30 -9.92 9.22
C LEU A 68 -10.64 -9.65 7.76
N VAL A 69 -9.86 -8.81 7.07
CA VAL A 69 -10.04 -8.52 5.65
C VAL A 69 -9.73 -9.75 4.80
N ALA A 70 -8.63 -10.45 5.06
CA ALA A 70 -8.29 -11.67 4.33
C ALA A 70 -9.37 -12.75 4.52
N GLU A 71 -9.82 -12.96 5.76
CA GLU A 71 -10.89 -13.90 6.12
C GLU A 71 -12.20 -13.53 5.41
N ALA A 72 -12.64 -12.27 5.51
CA ALA A 72 -13.87 -11.82 4.89
C ALA A 72 -13.76 -11.90 3.36
N ASN A 73 -12.67 -11.43 2.75
CA ASN A 73 -12.49 -11.46 1.30
C ASN A 73 -12.52 -12.89 0.75
N ALA A 74 -11.93 -13.86 1.45
CA ALA A 74 -11.89 -15.27 1.04
C ALA A 74 -11.41 -15.49 -0.41
N GLY A 75 -10.49 -14.62 -0.88
CA GLY A 75 -9.93 -14.68 -2.23
C GLY A 75 -10.84 -14.19 -3.37
N ARG A 76 -11.91 -13.44 -3.05
CA ARG A 76 -12.86 -12.94 -4.07
C ARG A 76 -12.28 -11.83 -4.95
N VAL A 77 -11.57 -10.88 -4.35
CA VAL A 77 -10.94 -9.75 -5.06
C VAL A 77 -9.49 -9.56 -4.63
N THR A 78 -8.73 -8.75 -5.39
CA THR A 78 -7.31 -8.47 -5.11
C THR A 78 -7.16 -7.67 -3.82
N LEU A 79 -6.19 -8.02 -2.98
CA LEU A 79 -5.90 -7.29 -1.73
C LEU A 79 -4.53 -6.63 -1.74
N VAL A 80 -4.51 -5.35 -1.36
CA VAL A 80 -3.28 -4.57 -1.15
C VAL A 80 -3.29 -3.99 0.26
N ALA A 81 -2.26 -4.30 1.06
CA ALA A 81 -2.11 -3.77 2.42
C ALA A 81 -1.09 -2.63 2.45
N GLN A 82 -1.47 -1.45 2.93
CA GLN A 82 -0.52 -0.40 3.28
C GLN A 82 0.04 -0.69 4.68
N ILE A 83 1.34 -0.98 4.76
CA ILE A 83 2.00 -1.46 5.98
C ILE A 83 3.10 -0.52 6.49
N GLY A 84 3.46 0.49 5.69
CA GLY A 84 4.58 1.38 5.94
C GLY A 84 4.35 2.27 7.15
N SER A 85 5.34 2.28 8.04
CA SER A 85 5.49 3.27 9.11
C SER A 85 6.97 3.56 9.35
N LEU A 86 7.28 4.47 10.28
CA LEU A 86 8.67 4.71 10.73
C LEU A 86 9.20 3.59 11.64
N ASN A 87 8.35 2.70 12.16
CA ASN A 87 8.78 1.49 12.85
C ASN A 87 9.04 0.39 11.81
N ILE A 88 10.32 0.20 11.45
CA ILE A 88 10.69 -0.71 10.36
C ILE A 88 10.49 -2.18 10.74
N GLU A 89 10.67 -2.54 12.00
CA GLU A 89 10.49 -3.92 12.44
C GLU A 89 9.00 -4.32 12.45
N GLU A 90 8.11 -3.42 12.87
CA GLU A 90 6.66 -3.60 12.69
C GLU A 90 6.30 -3.74 11.21
N THR A 91 6.87 -2.90 10.35
CA THR A 91 6.62 -2.96 8.89
C THR A 91 7.09 -4.30 8.31
N LYS A 92 8.24 -4.82 8.75
CA LYS A 92 8.75 -6.15 8.34
C LYS A 92 7.85 -7.28 8.83
N GLU A 93 7.30 -7.20 10.05
CA GLU A 93 6.33 -8.19 10.55
C GLU A 93 5.01 -8.13 9.76
N LEU A 94 4.49 -6.94 9.46
CA LEU A 94 3.31 -6.78 8.62
C LEU A 94 3.52 -7.30 7.19
N ALA A 95 4.72 -7.12 6.61
CA ALA A 95 5.04 -7.69 5.30
C ALA A 95 4.99 -9.23 5.30
N LYS A 96 5.53 -9.87 6.36
CA LYS A 96 5.46 -11.32 6.54
C LYS A 96 4.02 -11.79 6.74
N LEU A 97 3.24 -11.08 7.56
CA LEU A 97 1.83 -11.38 7.78
C LEU A 97 1.01 -11.25 6.48
N ALA A 98 1.25 -10.20 5.69
CA ALA A 98 0.58 -10.03 4.40
C ALA A 98 0.84 -11.22 3.47
N LYS A 99 2.09 -11.72 3.43
CA LYS A 99 2.45 -12.92 2.66
C LYS A 99 1.73 -14.17 3.17
N GLU A 100 1.69 -14.38 4.49
CA GLU A 100 0.99 -15.51 5.11
C GLU A 100 -0.51 -15.51 4.78
N LEU A 101 -1.14 -14.32 4.86
CA LEU A 101 -2.55 -14.10 4.58
C LEU A 101 -2.88 -14.03 3.08
N LYS A 102 -1.90 -14.26 2.20
CA LYS A 102 -2.04 -14.27 0.74
C LYS A 102 -2.51 -12.94 0.14
N TYR A 103 -2.05 -11.81 0.68
CA TYR A 103 -2.19 -10.51 0.01
C TYR A 103 -1.45 -10.51 -1.32
N ASP A 104 -2.01 -9.82 -2.32
CA ASP A 104 -1.45 -9.76 -3.67
C ASP A 104 -0.30 -8.76 -3.79
N ALA A 105 -0.34 -7.70 -2.99
CA ALA A 105 0.75 -6.75 -2.83
C ALA A 105 0.72 -6.09 -1.45
N ILE A 106 1.85 -5.53 -1.08
CA ILE A 106 1.96 -4.55 0.00
C ILE A 106 2.32 -3.19 -0.58
N SER A 107 1.99 -2.16 0.18
CA SER A 107 2.36 -0.78 -0.08
C SER A 107 3.02 -0.21 1.16
N ALA A 108 3.99 0.68 0.96
CA ALA A 108 4.55 1.47 2.05
C ALA A 108 4.58 2.93 1.63
N ILE A 109 4.04 3.79 2.49
CA ILE A 109 4.15 5.25 2.35
C ILE A 109 5.61 5.68 2.51
N THR A 110 6.03 6.68 1.72
CA THR A 110 7.32 7.35 1.95
C THR A 110 7.47 7.76 3.42
N PRO A 111 8.66 7.60 4.03
CA PRO A 111 8.93 8.13 5.36
C PRO A 111 8.47 9.58 5.51
N TYR A 112 7.74 9.85 6.58
CA TYR A 112 7.00 11.10 6.80
C TYR A 112 7.44 11.79 8.09
N TYR A 113 6.89 12.97 8.38
CA TYR A 113 7.20 13.87 9.50
C TYR A 113 8.59 14.54 9.41
N TYR A 114 9.66 13.77 9.22
CA TYR A 114 11.00 14.32 9.00
C TYR A 114 11.32 14.44 7.50
N ASN A 115 12.25 15.33 7.16
CA ASN A 115 12.79 15.47 5.81
C ASN A 115 13.86 14.41 5.53
N PHE A 116 13.43 13.16 5.35
CA PHE A 116 14.34 12.08 5.00
C PHE A 116 14.98 12.28 3.63
N SER A 117 16.26 11.97 3.53
CA SER A 117 17.01 11.95 2.28
C SER A 117 16.55 10.80 1.37
N PHE A 118 16.99 10.87 0.11
CA PHE A 118 16.71 9.85 -0.89
C PHE A 118 17.39 8.53 -0.53
N ASN A 119 18.61 8.58 0.01
CA ASN A 119 19.35 7.39 0.42
C ASN A 119 18.65 6.69 1.59
N GLU A 120 18.14 7.44 2.57
CA GLU A 120 17.36 6.88 3.68
C GLU A 120 16.05 6.28 3.18
N THR A 121 15.34 6.97 2.28
CA THR A 121 14.10 6.44 1.66
C THR A 121 14.37 5.17 0.85
N HIS A 122 15.46 5.14 0.08
CA HIS A 122 15.86 3.97 -0.69
C HIS A 122 16.18 2.79 0.24
N HIS A 123 16.97 3.02 1.29
CA HIS A 123 17.31 2.00 2.27
C HIS A 123 16.08 1.46 3.01
N TYR A 124 15.12 2.34 3.34
CA TYR A 124 13.83 1.95 3.92
C TYR A 124 13.08 0.93 3.06
N TYR A 125 12.89 1.21 1.76
CA TYR A 125 12.22 0.27 0.85
C TYR A 125 13.05 -1.01 0.63
N GLU A 126 14.38 -0.90 0.58
CA GLU A 126 15.26 -2.06 0.45
C GLU A 126 15.10 -3.02 1.65
N GLU A 127 15.08 -2.50 2.87
CA GLU A 127 14.89 -3.30 4.08
C GLU A 127 13.52 -3.99 4.14
N ILE A 128 12.46 -3.31 3.68
CA ILE A 128 11.12 -3.92 3.57
C ILE A 128 11.13 -5.06 2.54
N SER A 129 11.81 -4.87 1.40
CA SER A 129 11.88 -5.88 0.33
C SER A 129 12.55 -7.19 0.75
N LYS A 130 13.43 -7.14 1.77
CA LYS A 130 14.11 -8.31 2.33
C LYS A 130 13.21 -9.12 3.26
N ALA A 131 12.10 -8.54 3.76
CA ALA A 131 11.29 -9.15 4.82
C ALA A 131 10.44 -10.33 4.34
N ALA A 132 9.88 -10.24 3.13
CA ALA A 132 9.00 -11.24 2.56
C ALA A 132 8.99 -11.18 1.02
N ASP A 133 8.77 -12.33 0.39
CA ASP A 133 8.66 -12.43 -1.07
C ASP A 133 7.23 -12.10 -1.54
N ILE A 134 6.88 -10.82 -1.50
CA ILE A 134 5.56 -10.28 -1.85
C ILE A 134 5.74 -9.00 -2.70
N PRO A 135 4.91 -8.77 -3.74
CA PRO A 135 5.01 -7.56 -4.55
C PRO A 135 4.84 -6.27 -3.74
N ILE A 136 5.67 -5.27 -4.04
CA ILE A 136 5.69 -3.97 -3.36
C ILE A 136 5.28 -2.87 -4.33
N LEU A 137 4.34 -2.04 -3.89
CA LEU A 137 3.99 -0.76 -4.48
C LEU A 137 4.57 0.36 -3.63
N ILE A 138 5.47 1.14 -4.20
CA ILE A 138 5.97 2.35 -3.55
C ILE A 138 4.84 3.37 -3.51
N TYR A 139 4.54 3.94 -2.35
CA TYR A 139 3.59 5.04 -2.26
C TYR A 139 4.33 6.37 -2.09
N TYR A 140 4.72 6.95 -3.22
CA TYR A 140 5.48 8.19 -3.24
C TYR A 140 4.56 9.41 -3.27
N LEU A 141 4.74 10.24 -2.25
CA LEU A 141 4.08 11.53 -2.10
C LEU A 141 5.16 12.62 -2.14
N PRO A 142 5.34 13.31 -3.29
CA PRO A 142 6.38 14.32 -3.44
C PRO A 142 6.29 15.45 -2.40
N GLN A 143 5.09 15.73 -1.89
CA GLN A 143 4.86 16.76 -0.87
C GLN A 143 5.42 16.35 0.50
N LEU A 144 5.58 15.04 0.75
CA LEU A 144 6.16 14.50 1.99
C LEU A 144 7.64 14.17 1.85
N ALA A 145 8.12 14.00 0.61
CA ALA A 145 9.54 13.90 0.34
C ALA A 145 10.17 15.28 0.57
N GLY A 146 11.05 15.41 1.56
CA GLY A 146 11.75 16.66 1.88
C GLY A 146 12.63 17.24 0.76
N GLN A 147 12.59 16.64 -0.44
CA GLN A 147 13.27 17.09 -1.65
C GLN A 147 12.52 16.61 -2.92
N LYS A 148 12.71 17.36 -4.00
CA LYS A 148 12.22 16.98 -5.33
C LYS A 148 13.00 15.77 -5.84
N VAL A 149 12.30 14.67 -6.14
CA VAL A 149 12.88 13.46 -6.73
C VAL A 149 12.68 13.52 -8.24
N SER A 150 13.75 13.37 -9.02
CA SER A 150 13.65 13.30 -10.48
C SER A 150 13.05 11.96 -10.94
N THR A 151 12.54 11.89 -12.17
CA THR A 151 12.04 10.64 -12.77
C THR A 151 13.12 9.54 -12.79
N ASP A 152 14.41 9.91 -12.95
CA ASP A 152 15.55 8.99 -12.86
C ASP A 152 15.78 8.48 -11.45
N GLN A 153 15.76 9.36 -10.44
CA GLN A 153 15.90 8.95 -9.05
C GLN A 153 14.75 8.04 -8.62
N PHE A 154 13.53 8.32 -9.09
CA PHE A 154 12.38 7.46 -8.86
C PHE A 154 12.59 6.05 -9.42
N GLY A 155 13.23 5.94 -10.59
CA GLY A 155 13.59 4.65 -11.21
C GLY A 155 14.43 3.77 -10.31
N LYS A 156 15.39 4.34 -9.56
CA LYS A 156 16.21 3.58 -8.61
C LYS A 156 15.38 2.91 -7.52
N LEU A 157 14.27 3.54 -7.09
CA LEU A 157 13.36 2.88 -6.14
C LEU A 157 12.55 1.77 -6.82
N LEU A 158 12.16 1.95 -8.09
CA LEU A 158 11.45 0.94 -8.88
C LEU A 158 12.30 -0.30 -9.20
N GLU A 159 13.63 -0.18 -9.15
CA GLU A 159 14.59 -1.28 -9.35
C GLU A 159 14.79 -2.17 -8.11
N ILE A 160 14.32 -1.73 -6.94
CA ILE A 160 14.43 -2.50 -5.70
C ILE A 160 13.70 -3.85 -5.87
N LYS A 161 14.30 -4.91 -5.30
CA LYS A 161 13.73 -6.27 -5.34
C LYS A 161 12.27 -6.24 -4.91
N ASN A 162 11.43 -7.02 -5.61
CA ASN A 162 9.99 -7.15 -5.36
C ASN A 162 9.16 -5.87 -5.59
N VAL A 163 9.76 -4.72 -5.90
CA VAL A 163 9.02 -3.52 -6.32
C VAL A 163 8.50 -3.70 -7.74
N ILE A 164 7.18 -3.82 -7.84
CA ILE A 164 6.48 -3.97 -9.12
C ILE A 164 6.02 -2.64 -9.70
N GLY A 165 6.03 -1.57 -8.91
CA GLY A 165 5.42 -0.33 -9.31
C GLY A 165 5.19 0.68 -8.19
N SER A 166 4.26 1.60 -8.42
CA SER A 166 3.92 2.66 -7.48
C SER A 166 2.43 2.95 -7.43
N LYS A 167 1.94 3.28 -6.23
CA LYS A 167 0.69 4.01 -6.04
C LYS A 167 0.98 5.50 -6.25
N TYR A 168 0.47 6.08 -7.32
CA TYR A 168 0.69 7.48 -7.67
C TYR A 168 -0.48 8.36 -7.20
N GLY A 169 -0.25 9.17 -6.17
CA GLY A 169 -1.28 10.03 -5.56
C GLY A 169 -1.08 11.53 -5.77
N ALA A 170 -0.09 11.96 -6.57
CA ALA A 170 0.14 13.37 -6.82
C ALA A 170 -0.79 13.90 -7.92
N THR A 171 -1.13 15.20 -7.84
CA THR A 171 -1.99 15.87 -8.83
C THR A 171 -1.24 16.31 -10.09
N ASP A 172 0.09 16.17 -10.10
CA ASP A 172 0.93 16.46 -11.27
C ASP A 172 0.81 15.33 -12.30
N LEU A 173 -0.07 15.52 -13.29
CA LEU A 173 -0.25 14.57 -14.39
C LEU A 173 0.92 14.55 -15.38
N PHE A 174 1.74 15.61 -15.44
CA PHE A 174 2.91 15.62 -16.31
C PHE A 174 3.95 14.62 -15.81
N THR A 175 4.25 14.65 -14.50
CA THR A 175 5.14 13.65 -13.90
C THR A 175 4.58 12.23 -14.04
N PHE A 176 3.26 12.05 -13.91
CA PHE A 176 2.62 10.75 -14.14
C PHE A 176 2.87 10.23 -15.56
N GLU A 177 2.63 11.08 -16.57
CA GLU A 177 2.85 10.72 -17.98
C GLU A 177 4.33 10.40 -18.26
N ARG A 178 5.27 11.17 -17.70
CA ARG A 178 6.71 10.89 -17.81
C ARG A 178 7.10 9.54 -17.20
N LEU A 179 6.51 9.18 -16.05
CA LEU A 179 6.75 7.89 -15.39
C LEU A 179 6.20 6.73 -16.21
N MET A 180 4.97 6.84 -16.71
CA MET A 180 4.35 5.84 -17.59
C MET A 180 5.14 5.63 -18.88
N SER A 181 5.65 6.73 -19.48
CA SER A 181 6.47 6.67 -20.69
C SER A 181 7.83 6.00 -20.45
N LYS A 182 8.47 6.28 -19.31
CA LYS A 182 9.82 5.81 -19.00
C LYS A 182 9.86 4.39 -18.43
N TYR A 183 8.83 3.98 -17.70
CA TYR A 183 8.76 2.68 -17.03
C TYR A 183 7.49 1.91 -17.43
N PRO A 184 7.28 1.60 -18.73
CA PRO A 184 6.05 0.96 -19.21
C PRO A 184 5.91 -0.50 -18.72
N ASP A 185 6.98 -1.09 -18.19
CA ASP A 185 7.03 -2.42 -17.59
C ASP A 185 6.62 -2.45 -16.11
N LYS A 186 6.40 -1.28 -15.49
CA LYS A 186 6.01 -1.11 -14.09
C LYS A 186 4.53 -0.82 -13.95
N LEU A 187 3.95 -1.22 -12.81
CA LEU A 187 2.55 -0.96 -12.48
C LEU A 187 2.41 0.44 -11.85
N PHE A 188 1.53 1.28 -12.38
CA PHE A 188 1.16 2.53 -11.73
C PHE A 188 -0.32 2.52 -11.32
N MET A 189 -0.58 2.42 -10.02
CA MET A 189 -1.92 2.54 -9.46
C MET A 189 -2.25 4.01 -9.22
N PHE A 190 -3.12 4.57 -10.04
CA PHE A 190 -3.51 5.98 -9.97
C PHE A 190 -4.48 6.23 -8.79
N ALA A 191 -4.23 7.28 -8.00
CA ALA A 191 -4.93 7.52 -6.74
C ALA A 191 -5.19 9.01 -6.45
N TRP A 192 -5.43 9.82 -7.49
CA TRP A 192 -5.92 11.19 -7.37
C TRP A 192 -7.44 11.24 -7.58
#